data_AF-A0A139R872-F1
#
_entry.id   AF-A0A139R872-F1
#
_cell.length_a   1.000
_cell.length_b   1.000
_cell.length_c   1.000
_cell.angle_alpha   90.00
_cell.angle_beta   90.00
_cell.angle_gamma   90.00
#
_symmetry.space_group_name_H-M   'P 1'
#
loop_
_entity.id
_entity.type
_entity.pdbx_description
1 polymer ?
#
loop_
_entity_poly.entity_id
_entity_poly.type
_entity_poly.pdbx_seq_one_letter_code
_entity_poly.pdbx_strand_id
1 'polypeptide(L)'
;MAETNLESHGTWQKMGAVEPSVNVPGSHKSWREVVLDRARSNYEQFKNHVSILFWSLGNESYAGENIAAMNALYKEHDKTRLTHYEGVFHNRQFNAVISDVESRMYASPADILAYLQQKPVKPYLNCEFMHSMGNSVGGFDEYMALYNQSPAYTGGFVWDYVDQALWQHDAITGEQVLSYGGDFNDRHSDYEFSGNGLFFADRQPKPALQEVAYYYEQFDN
;
A
#
# COMPACT_ATOMS: atom_id res chain seq x y z
N MET A 1 -6.40 0.02 8.63
CA MET A 1 -6.89 0.89 7.54
C MET A 1 -7.91 0.10 6.74
N ALA A 2 -9.00 0.71 6.27
CA ALA A 2 -9.93 0.05 5.35
C ALA A 2 -9.82 0.72 3.98
N GLU A 3 -9.44 -0.07 2.99
CA GLU A 3 -9.12 0.42 1.66
C GLU A 3 -10.22 0.12 0.65
N THR A 4 -10.56 1.16 -0.11
CA THR A 4 -11.53 1.05 -1.19
C THR A 4 -10.95 0.15 -2.28
N ASN A 5 -11.72 -0.83 -2.76
CA ASN A 5 -11.35 -1.65 -3.92
C ASN A 5 -11.26 -0.76 -5.18
N LEU A 6 -10.09 -0.16 -5.42
CA LEU A 6 -9.79 0.69 -6.56
C LEU A 6 -8.29 0.62 -6.82
N GLU A 7 -7.94 0.05 -7.96
CA GLU A 7 -6.59 0.07 -8.49
C GLU A 7 -6.66 0.09 -10.03
N SER A 8 -5.75 0.85 -10.65
CA SER A 8 -5.69 1.03 -12.09
C SER A 8 -4.26 1.30 -12.56
N HIS A 9 -3.31 0.62 -11.88
CA HIS A 9 -1.87 0.79 -11.99
C HIS A 9 -1.37 0.88 -13.43
N GLY A 10 -1.74 -0.11 -14.25
CA GLY A 10 -1.31 -0.21 -15.66
C GLY A 10 -1.77 0.92 -16.58
N THR A 11 -2.60 1.86 -16.11
CA THR A 11 -3.03 3.01 -16.91
C THR A 11 -2.06 4.19 -16.80
N TRP A 12 -1.46 4.42 -15.63
CA TRP A 12 -0.64 5.61 -15.38
C TRP A 12 0.85 5.30 -15.19
N GLN A 13 1.21 4.07 -14.84
CA GLN A 13 2.60 3.64 -14.79
C GLN A 13 2.87 2.68 -15.95
N LYS A 14 3.84 3.02 -16.81
CA LYS A 14 4.15 2.27 -18.03
C LYS A 14 5.65 2.04 -18.08
N MET A 15 6.06 0.77 -18.12
CA MET A 15 7.47 0.38 -18.13
C MET A 15 8.28 1.02 -16.99
N GLY A 16 7.68 1.10 -15.79
CA GLY A 16 8.29 1.70 -14.60
C GLY A 16 8.34 3.24 -14.60
N ALA A 17 7.88 3.90 -15.65
CA ALA A 17 7.80 5.36 -15.70
C ALA A 17 6.40 5.86 -15.34
N VAL A 18 6.35 6.98 -14.62
CA VAL A 18 5.12 7.74 -14.38
C VAL A 18 4.70 8.40 -15.69
N GLU A 19 3.66 7.87 -16.33
CA GLU A 19 3.16 8.30 -17.64
C GLU A 19 1.61 8.42 -17.58
N PRO A 20 1.10 9.49 -16.96
CA PRO A 20 -0.32 9.62 -16.64
C PRO A 20 -1.16 10.21 -17.78
N SER A 21 -0.65 10.25 -19.03
CA SER A 21 -1.42 10.81 -20.15
C SER A 21 -2.77 10.12 -20.37
N VAL A 22 -2.88 8.85 -19.95
CA VAL A 22 -4.11 8.06 -19.99
C VAL A 22 -4.27 7.33 -18.66
N ASN A 23 -4.71 8.02 -17.60
CA ASN A 23 -5.00 7.40 -16.32
C ASN A 23 -6.50 7.35 -16.02
N VAL A 24 -7.00 6.19 -15.60
CA VAL A 24 -8.35 6.04 -15.04
C VAL A 24 -8.21 5.84 -13.53
N PRO A 25 -9.11 6.33 -12.66
CA PRO A 25 -10.29 7.11 -13.00
C PRO A 25 -9.98 8.56 -13.42
N GLY A 26 -8.79 9.09 -13.10
CA GLY A 26 -8.37 10.44 -13.48
C GLY A 26 -9.39 11.54 -13.12
N SER A 27 -9.53 12.54 -13.99
CA SER A 27 -10.60 13.56 -13.91
C SER A 27 -11.71 13.31 -14.95
N HIS A 28 -11.86 12.07 -15.38
CA HIS A 28 -12.84 11.69 -16.40
C HIS A 28 -14.23 11.52 -15.78
N LYS A 29 -15.19 12.36 -16.21
CA LYS A 29 -16.56 12.35 -15.67
C LYS A 29 -17.27 11.00 -15.74
N SER A 30 -16.96 10.19 -16.76
CA SER A 30 -17.52 8.84 -16.94
C SER A 30 -17.18 7.87 -15.81
N TRP A 31 -16.06 8.09 -15.11
CA TRP A 31 -15.59 7.23 -14.02
C TRP A 31 -16.05 7.71 -12.63
N ARG A 32 -16.60 8.93 -12.53
CA ARG A 32 -16.93 9.56 -11.25
C ARG A 32 -17.86 8.70 -10.41
N GLU A 33 -19.02 8.34 -10.95
CA GLU A 33 -20.02 7.60 -10.16
C GLU A 33 -19.55 6.19 -9.79
N VAL A 34 -18.73 5.55 -10.64
CA VAL A 34 -18.18 4.22 -10.37
C VAL A 34 -17.24 4.24 -9.17
N VAL A 35 -16.36 5.25 -9.07
CA VAL A 35 -15.44 5.34 -7.92
C VAL A 35 -16.15 5.80 -6.64
N LEU A 36 -17.16 6.66 -6.76
CA LEU A 36 -17.98 7.05 -5.62
C LEU A 36 -18.82 5.88 -5.10
N ASP A 37 -19.30 5.00 -5.97
CA ASP A 37 -20.01 3.78 -5.58
C ASP A 37 -19.11 2.81 -4.79
N ARG A 38 -17.87 2.60 -5.25
CA ARG A 38 -16.86 1.82 -4.52
C ARG A 38 -16.56 2.42 -3.14
N ALA A 39 -16.37 3.74 -3.06
CA ALA A 39 -16.15 4.43 -1.80
C ALA A 39 -17.37 4.30 -0.85
N ARG A 40 -18.59 4.53 -1.36
CA ARG A 40 -19.83 4.35 -0.59
C ARG A 40 -19.95 2.93 -0.04
N SER A 41 -19.71 1.93 -0.87
CA SER A 41 -19.77 0.52 -0.48
C SER A 41 -18.78 0.21 0.65
N ASN A 42 -17.54 0.67 0.53
CA ASN A 42 -16.52 0.51 1.56
C ASN A 42 -16.95 1.19 2.89
N TYR A 43 -17.38 2.45 2.83
CA TYR A 43 -17.82 3.18 4.03
C TYR A 43 -19.02 2.52 4.70
N GLU A 44 -20.08 2.23 3.96
CA GLU A 44 -21.32 1.67 4.49
C GLU A 44 -21.10 0.30 5.15
N GLN A 45 -20.20 -0.51 4.57
CA GLN A 45 -19.84 -1.81 5.14
C GLN A 45 -19.08 -1.68 6.47
N PHE A 46 -18.21 -0.67 6.61
CA PHE A 46 -17.19 -0.67 7.65
C PHE A 46 -17.33 0.43 8.72
N LYS A 47 -18.21 1.43 8.53
CA LYS A 47 -18.30 2.65 9.37
C LYS A 47 -18.42 2.43 10.88
N ASN A 48 -18.97 1.29 11.31
CA ASN A 48 -19.18 0.98 12.73
C ASN A 48 -18.02 0.21 13.39
N HIS A 49 -16.95 -0.10 12.65
CA HIS A 49 -15.79 -0.80 13.21
C HIS A 49 -14.81 0.17 13.87
N VAL A 50 -14.59 0.00 15.16
CA VAL A 50 -13.69 0.85 15.97
C VAL A 50 -12.20 0.64 15.67
N SER A 51 -11.84 -0.53 15.12
CA SER A 51 -10.46 -0.84 14.71
C SER A 51 -10.02 -0.07 13.46
N ILE A 52 -10.95 0.55 12.74
CA ILE A 52 -10.65 1.32 11.53
C ILE A 52 -10.38 2.77 11.93
N LEU A 53 -9.14 3.21 11.72
CA LEU A 53 -8.71 4.59 12.01
C LEU A 53 -8.55 5.44 10.73
N PHE A 54 -8.40 4.79 9.57
CA PHE A 54 -8.15 5.42 8.29
C PHE A 54 -9.07 4.83 7.21
N TRP A 55 -9.61 5.70 6.36
CA TRP A 55 -10.20 5.34 5.08
C TRP A 55 -9.17 5.53 3.97
N SER A 56 -8.77 4.46 3.28
CA SER A 56 -7.92 4.57 2.09
C SER A 56 -8.77 4.63 0.82
N LEU A 57 -8.43 5.55 -0.08
CA LEU A 57 -9.18 5.80 -1.31
C LEU A 57 -8.92 4.75 -2.40
N GLY A 58 -7.93 3.88 -2.20
CA GLY A 58 -7.48 2.88 -3.17
C GLY A 58 -5.96 2.84 -3.23
N ASN A 59 -5.44 2.09 -4.19
CA ASN A 59 -4.01 1.92 -4.44
C ASN A 59 -3.69 2.27 -5.90
N GLU A 60 -2.50 2.83 -6.16
CA GLU A 60 -1.91 3.00 -7.50
C GLU A 60 -2.90 3.36 -8.62
N SER A 61 -3.77 4.34 -8.38
CA SER A 61 -4.78 4.81 -9.35
C SER A 61 -4.53 6.25 -9.84
N TYR A 62 -3.37 6.80 -9.49
CA TYR A 62 -2.96 8.21 -9.70
C TYR A 62 -3.94 9.23 -9.07
N ALA A 63 -3.50 10.46 -8.83
CA ALA A 63 -4.38 11.49 -8.27
C ALA A 63 -5.10 12.31 -9.36
N GLY A 64 -6.38 12.63 -9.10
CA GLY A 64 -7.26 13.39 -9.99
C GLY A 64 -8.57 13.78 -9.31
N GLU A 65 -9.46 14.48 -10.02
CA GLU A 65 -10.73 14.99 -9.47
C GLU A 65 -11.64 13.89 -8.93
N ASN A 66 -11.59 12.69 -9.52
CA ASN A 66 -12.42 11.57 -9.06
C ASN A 66 -11.95 11.03 -7.70
N ILE A 67 -10.64 10.94 -7.46
CA ILE A 67 -10.09 10.56 -6.14
C ILE A 67 -10.39 11.67 -5.11
N ALA A 68 -10.25 12.94 -5.49
CA ALA A 68 -10.62 14.06 -4.62
C ALA A 68 -12.11 14.03 -4.24
N ALA A 69 -12.98 13.61 -5.16
CA ALA A 69 -14.41 13.44 -4.89
C ALA A 69 -14.69 12.31 -3.90
N MET A 70 -13.95 11.20 -3.96
CA MET A 70 -14.05 10.12 -2.97
C MET A 70 -13.65 10.62 -1.58
N ASN A 71 -12.56 11.39 -1.47
CA ASN A 71 -12.17 12.01 -0.20
C ASN A 71 -13.26 12.96 0.32
N ALA A 72 -13.81 13.81 -0.55
CA ALA A 72 -14.90 14.71 -0.17
C ALA A 72 -16.11 13.95 0.38
N LEU A 73 -16.48 12.82 -0.23
CA LEU A 73 -17.56 11.95 0.25
C LEU A 73 -17.25 11.39 1.65
N TYR A 74 -16.06 10.84 1.86
CA TYR A 74 -15.66 10.36 3.20
C TYR A 74 -15.67 11.49 4.23
N LYS A 75 -15.14 12.66 3.89
CA LYS A 75 -15.15 13.81 4.79
C LYS A 75 -16.56 14.32 5.05
N GLU A 76 -17.50 14.20 4.13
CA GLU A 76 -18.91 14.56 4.39
C GLU A 76 -19.56 13.63 5.42
N HIS A 77 -19.28 12.32 5.34
CA HIS A 77 -19.96 11.29 6.14
C HIS A 77 -19.23 10.92 7.44
N ASP A 78 -17.92 11.15 7.53
CA ASP A 78 -17.10 10.79 8.68
C ASP A 78 -16.06 11.88 8.99
N LYS A 79 -16.24 12.53 10.13
CA LYS A 79 -15.31 13.52 10.67
C LYS A 79 -14.34 12.95 11.72
N THR A 80 -14.49 11.66 12.04
CA THR A 80 -13.79 11.00 13.15
C THR A 80 -12.55 10.22 12.71
N ARG A 81 -12.43 9.92 11.41
CA ARG A 81 -11.32 9.13 10.83
C ARG A 81 -10.51 9.93 9.82
N LEU A 82 -9.24 9.54 9.71
CA LEU A 82 -8.31 10.10 8.73
C LEU A 82 -8.57 9.49 7.34
N THR A 83 -8.15 10.20 6.30
CA THR A 83 -8.15 9.69 4.92
C THR A 83 -6.72 9.55 4.40
N HIS A 84 -6.50 8.46 3.66
CA HIS A 84 -5.21 8.06 3.13
C HIS A 84 -5.31 7.84 1.62
N TYR A 85 -4.29 8.30 0.88
CA TYR A 85 -4.03 7.89 -0.50
C TYR A 85 -2.61 8.28 -0.89
N GLU A 86 -1.80 7.29 -1.28
CA GLU A 86 -0.40 7.49 -1.69
C GLU A 86 -0.29 8.25 -3.02
N GLY A 87 -1.18 7.97 -3.98
CA GLY A 87 -1.01 8.40 -5.38
C GLY A 87 -1.03 9.92 -5.58
N VAL A 88 -1.40 10.68 -4.55
CA VAL A 88 -1.25 12.14 -4.49
C VAL A 88 0.22 12.58 -4.53
N PHE A 89 1.16 11.72 -4.14
CA PHE A 89 2.59 11.96 -4.27
C PHE A 89 2.99 12.29 -5.72
N HIS A 90 2.40 11.55 -6.67
CA HIS A 90 2.69 11.69 -8.10
C HIS A 90 1.94 12.86 -8.77
N ASN A 91 0.98 13.48 -8.09
CA ASN A 91 0.29 14.68 -8.56
C ASN A 91 -0.02 15.66 -7.41
N ARG A 92 0.98 16.50 -7.11
CA ARG A 92 0.96 17.42 -5.97
C ARG A 92 -0.10 18.51 -6.05
N GLN A 93 -0.73 18.75 -7.21
CA GLN A 93 -1.86 19.67 -7.35
C GLN A 93 -3.00 19.33 -6.38
N PHE A 94 -3.20 18.05 -6.09
CA PHE A 94 -4.28 17.56 -5.23
C PHE A 94 -3.85 17.34 -3.76
N ASN A 95 -2.62 17.73 -3.39
CA ASN A 95 -2.08 17.46 -2.06
C ASN A 95 -3.00 17.98 -0.94
N ALA A 96 -3.61 19.15 -1.11
CA ALA A 96 -4.47 19.74 -0.08
C ALA A 96 -5.85 19.06 0.09
N VAL A 97 -6.28 18.21 -0.85
CA VAL A 97 -7.69 17.78 -0.95
C VAL A 97 -7.91 16.27 -1.03
N ILE A 98 -6.86 15.44 -0.99
CA ILE A 98 -6.98 13.98 -1.15
C ILE A 98 -6.63 13.18 0.11
N SER A 99 -5.57 13.54 0.84
CA SER A 99 -5.05 12.73 1.96
C SER A 99 -4.70 13.61 3.15
N ASP A 100 -4.99 13.15 4.37
CA ASP A 100 -4.58 13.84 5.61
C ASP A 100 -3.12 13.55 5.97
N VAL A 101 -2.54 12.49 5.40
CA VAL A 101 -1.15 12.06 5.65
C VAL A 101 -0.33 12.16 4.37
N GLU A 102 0.97 12.42 4.50
CA GLU A 102 1.92 12.12 3.43
C GLU A 102 2.19 10.62 3.45
N SER A 103 2.00 9.98 2.31
CA SER A 103 2.22 8.55 2.16
C SER A 103 2.94 8.28 0.85
N ARG A 104 3.89 7.34 0.90
CA ARG A 104 4.63 6.84 -0.25
C ARG A 104 4.87 5.35 -0.06
N MET A 105 4.99 4.65 -1.17
CA MET A 105 5.52 3.29 -1.23
C MET A 105 7.05 3.36 -1.41
N TYR A 106 7.79 2.55 -0.64
CA TYR A 106 9.22 2.27 -0.83
C TYR A 106 10.15 3.51 -0.85
N ALA A 107 9.81 4.58 -0.13
CA ALA A 107 10.68 5.73 0.02
C ALA A 107 11.88 5.40 0.92
N SER A 108 13.09 5.81 0.53
CA SER A 108 14.29 5.58 1.34
C SER A 108 14.23 6.31 2.69
N PRO A 109 14.89 5.82 3.76
CA PRO A 109 14.97 6.55 5.04
C PRO A 109 15.50 7.97 4.89
N ALA A 110 16.44 8.19 3.96
CA ALA A 110 17.00 9.51 3.67
C ALA A 110 15.96 10.47 3.08
N ASP A 111 15.14 10.00 2.13
CA ASP A 111 14.04 10.78 1.55
C ASP A 111 13.00 11.15 2.61
N ILE A 112 12.66 10.20 3.46
CA ILE A 112 11.69 10.39 4.55
C ILE A 112 12.23 11.43 5.53
N LEU A 113 13.48 11.30 5.95
CA LEU A 113 14.14 12.25 6.83
C LEU A 113 14.16 13.66 6.22
N ALA A 114 14.44 13.78 4.92
CA ALA A 114 14.43 15.06 4.22
C ALA A 114 13.04 15.71 4.21
N TYR A 115 11.96 14.92 4.11
CA TYR A 115 10.59 15.42 4.28
C TYR A 115 10.33 15.88 5.72
N LEU A 116 10.69 15.06 6.71
CA LEU A 116 10.45 15.34 8.13
C LEU A 116 11.20 16.60 8.61
N GLN A 117 12.41 16.84 8.12
CA GLN A 117 13.22 18.02 8.47
C GLN A 117 12.61 19.35 7.99
N GLN A 118 11.70 19.30 7.00
CA GLN A 118 10.97 20.48 6.54
C GLN A 118 9.84 20.91 7.48
N LYS A 119 9.62 20.21 8.60
CA LYS A 119 8.52 20.43 9.55
C LYS A 119 7.16 20.45 8.84
N PRO A 120 6.81 19.34 8.17
CA PRO A 120 5.62 19.26 7.34
C PRO A 120 4.34 19.38 8.16
N VAL A 121 3.27 19.82 7.49
CA VAL A 121 1.92 19.89 8.10
C VAL A 121 1.31 18.50 8.27
N LYS A 122 1.63 17.57 7.36
CA LYS A 122 1.11 16.20 7.41
C LYS A 122 2.12 15.27 8.07
N PRO A 123 1.68 14.33 8.92
CA PRO A 123 2.55 13.24 9.34
C PRO A 123 2.88 12.34 8.15
N TYR A 124 3.97 11.59 8.28
CA TYR A 124 4.47 10.68 7.26
C TYR A 124 4.16 9.22 7.63
N LEU A 125 3.56 8.48 6.70
CA LEU A 125 3.22 7.08 6.82
C LEU A 125 3.75 6.31 5.60
N ASN A 126 4.49 5.22 5.79
CA ASN A 126 4.76 4.30 4.68
C ASN A 126 3.55 3.36 4.53
N CYS A 127 2.72 3.55 3.49
CA CYS A 127 1.68 2.57 3.18
C CYS A 127 2.27 1.22 2.81
N GLU A 128 3.42 1.22 2.13
CA GLU A 128 4.21 0.04 1.85
C GLU A 128 5.70 0.38 2.03
N PHE A 129 6.39 -0.45 2.81
CA PHE A 129 7.85 -0.44 2.91
C PHE A 129 8.35 -1.87 3.13
N MET A 130 9.67 -2.07 3.08
CA MET A 130 10.28 -3.36 3.40
C MET A 130 9.71 -4.52 2.58
N HIS A 131 9.85 -4.47 1.26
CA HIS A 131 9.41 -5.55 0.37
C HIS A 131 10.01 -6.92 0.78
N SER A 132 9.21 -7.84 1.29
CA SER A 132 9.63 -9.09 1.95
C SER A 132 9.70 -10.29 0.99
N MET A 133 9.88 -10.03 -0.30
CA MET A 133 10.06 -11.07 -1.32
C MET A 133 11.34 -11.87 -1.09
N GLY A 134 11.18 -13.21 -1.03
CA GLY A 134 12.31 -14.13 -0.82
C GLY A 134 13.05 -13.91 0.51
N ASN A 135 14.37 -13.72 0.43
CA ASN A 135 15.24 -13.40 1.57
C ASN A 135 15.54 -11.90 1.56
N SER A 136 14.80 -11.13 2.35
CA SER A 136 14.77 -9.66 2.28
C SER A 136 14.64 -9.04 3.68
N VAL A 137 14.06 -7.83 3.76
CA VAL A 137 13.84 -7.03 4.98
C VAL A 137 15.15 -6.56 5.64
N GLY A 138 16.21 -6.42 4.84
CA GLY A 138 17.44 -5.78 5.28
C GLY A 138 17.29 -4.27 5.47
N GLY A 139 17.99 -3.70 6.46
CA GLY A 139 17.97 -2.25 6.76
C GLY A 139 16.72 -1.78 7.51
N PHE A 140 16.01 -2.70 8.17
CA PHE A 140 14.81 -2.37 8.95
C PHE A 140 15.08 -1.34 10.06
N ASP A 141 16.26 -1.45 10.66
CA ASP A 141 16.80 -0.56 11.69
C ASP A 141 16.87 0.91 11.26
N GLU A 142 17.22 1.18 10.00
CA GLU A 142 17.27 2.54 9.45
C GLU A 142 15.89 3.22 9.44
N TYR A 143 14.84 2.46 9.13
CA TYR A 143 13.47 2.99 9.22
C TYR A 143 13.01 3.15 10.67
N MET A 144 13.42 2.25 11.57
CA MET A 144 13.09 2.36 12.99
C MET A 144 13.79 3.56 13.64
N ALA A 145 15.00 3.90 13.21
CA ALA A 145 15.73 5.07 13.69
C ALA A 145 14.97 6.38 13.45
N LEU A 146 14.08 6.45 12.44
CA LEU A 146 13.28 7.64 12.13
C LEU A 146 12.29 8.02 13.23
N TYR A 147 11.81 7.07 14.05
CA TYR A 147 10.96 7.37 15.21
C TYR A 147 11.66 8.30 16.20
N ASN A 148 12.98 8.17 16.34
CA ASN A 148 13.77 9.04 17.22
C ASN A 148 14.08 10.41 16.59
N GLN A 149 13.87 10.57 15.27
CA GLN A 149 14.20 11.79 14.54
C GLN A 149 13.04 12.76 14.44
N SER A 150 11.79 12.27 14.41
CA SER A 150 10.62 13.14 14.30
C SER A 150 9.34 12.50 14.83
N PRO A 151 8.55 13.20 15.67
CA PRO A 151 7.23 12.73 16.10
C PRO A 151 6.20 12.74 14.96
N ALA A 152 6.51 13.36 13.82
CA ALA A 152 5.65 13.34 12.64
C ALA A 152 5.80 12.05 11.81
N TYR A 153 6.77 11.19 12.14
CA TYR A 153 6.89 9.87 11.52
C TYR A 153 6.02 8.85 12.24
N THR A 154 5.13 8.18 11.51
CA THR A 154 4.15 7.24 12.08
C THR A 154 4.41 5.78 11.70
N GLY A 155 5.60 5.47 11.19
CA GLY A 155 5.94 4.12 10.75
C GLY A 155 5.34 3.73 9.41
N GLY A 156 4.89 2.48 9.30
CA GLY A 156 4.28 1.96 8.08
C GLY A 156 3.96 0.48 8.11
N PHE A 157 3.58 -0.06 6.95
CA PHE A 157 3.15 -1.46 6.79
C PHE A 157 4.10 -2.22 5.86
N VAL A 158 4.64 -3.33 6.35
CA VAL A 158 5.54 -4.20 5.58
C VAL A 158 4.76 -4.83 4.42
N TRP A 159 5.35 -4.83 3.22
CA TRP A 159 4.79 -5.53 2.06
C TRP A 159 5.44 -6.90 1.88
N ASP A 160 4.76 -8.03 2.08
CA ASP A 160 3.40 -8.19 2.59
C ASP A 160 3.32 -9.30 3.65
N TYR A 161 2.11 -9.72 4.01
CA TYR A 161 1.91 -10.67 5.11
C TYR A 161 2.20 -12.11 4.70
N VAL A 162 1.71 -12.60 3.56
CA VAL A 162 1.76 -14.01 3.20
C VAL A 162 1.96 -14.19 1.70
N ASP A 163 2.83 -15.12 1.31
CA ASP A 163 3.02 -15.46 -0.10
C ASP A 163 1.71 -15.91 -0.76
N GLN A 164 1.45 -15.37 -1.95
CA GLN A 164 0.32 -15.75 -2.78
C GLN A 164 0.72 -16.87 -3.75
N ALA A 165 1.04 -18.04 -3.19
CA ALA A 165 1.40 -19.24 -3.95
C ALA A 165 0.30 -20.31 -3.86
N LEU A 166 0.21 -21.18 -4.86
CA LEU A 166 -0.76 -22.27 -4.92
C LEU A 166 -0.07 -23.63 -4.93
N TRP A 167 -0.64 -24.60 -4.22
CA TRP A 167 -0.14 -25.97 -4.24
C TRP A 167 -0.32 -26.61 -5.61
N GLN A 168 0.75 -27.21 -6.13
CA GLN A 168 0.75 -28.10 -7.29
C GLN A 168 1.51 -29.39 -6.98
N HIS A 169 1.33 -30.40 -7.82
CA HIS A 169 2.20 -31.56 -7.86
C HIS A 169 3.22 -31.40 -8.99
N ASP A 170 4.51 -31.50 -8.66
CA ASP A 170 5.56 -31.52 -9.66
C ASP A 170 5.40 -32.77 -10.55
N ALA A 171 5.39 -32.59 -11.87
CA ALA A 171 5.11 -33.66 -12.82
C ALA A 171 6.26 -34.68 -12.96
N ILE A 172 7.45 -34.36 -12.48
CA ILE A 172 8.66 -35.20 -12.59
C ILE A 172 8.86 -35.98 -11.29
N THR A 173 8.84 -35.31 -10.15
CA THR A 173 9.10 -35.89 -8.83
C THR A 173 7.84 -36.40 -8.14
N GLY A 174 6.66 -35.86 -8.50
CA GLY A 174 5.38 -36.14 -7.85
C GLY A 174 5.17 -35.42 -6.52
N GLU A 175 6.15 -34.65 -6.06
CA GLU A 175 6.12 -33.93 -4.78
C GLU A 175 5.13 -32.75 -4.83
N GLN A 176 4.56 -32.41 -3.68
CA GLN A 176 3.78 -31.17 -3.55
C GLN A 176 4.73 -29.98 -3.46
N VAL A 177 4.49 -28.98 -4.29
CA VAL A 177 5.27 -27.74 -4.37
C VAL A 177 4.34 -26.53 -4.33
N LEU A 178 4.85 -25.41 -3.83
CA LEU A 178 4.19 -24.11 -3.98
C LEU A 178 4.62 -23.50 -5.32
N SER A 179 3.63 -23.14 -6.12
CA SER A 179 3.79 -22.63 -7.48
C SER A 179 3.30 -21.20 -7.60
N TYR A 180 3.88 -20.48 -8.54
CA TYR A 180 3.64 -19.06 -8.81
C TYR A 180 3.16 -18.86 -10.25
N GLY A 181 3.11 -17.61 -10.70
CA GLY A 181 2.90 -17.31 -12.11
C GLY A 181 3.93 -18.04 -12.99
N GLY A 182 3.51 -18.49 -14.16
CA GLY A 182 4.31 -19.25 -15.12
C GLY A 182 4.11 -20.76 -14.98
N ASP A 183 3.73 -21.24 -13.79
CA ASP A 183 3.55 -22.67 -13.50
C ASP A 183 2.17 -23.20 -13.93
N PHE A 184 1.27 -22.36 -14.43
CA PHE A 184 -0.10 -22.73 -14.82
C PHE A 184 -0.32 -22.64 -16.34
N ASN A 185 0.76 -22.66 -17.13
CA ASN A 185 0.73 -22.52 -18.59
C ASN A 185 0.07 -21.19 -19.05
N ASP A 186 0.23 -20.17 -18.24
CA ASP A 186 -0.19 -18.80 -18.47
C ASP A 186 0.69 -18.13 -19.55
N ARG A 187 0.05 -17.31 -20.40
CA ARG A 187 0.72 -16.67 -21.55
C ARG A 187 1.55 -15.44 -21.17
N HIS A 188 1.09 -14.72 -20.15
CA HIS A 188 1.75 -13.55 -19.58
C HIS A 188 1.74 -13.73 -18.07
N SER A 189 2.89 -13.45 -17.45
CA SER A 189 3.10 -13.70 -16.03
C SER A 189 4.23 -12.82 -15.51
N ASP A 190 4.06 -12.34 -14.28
CA ASP A 190 5.10 -11.69 -13.49
C ASP A 190 5.74 -12.68 -12.48
N TYR A 191 5.54 -13.98 -12.74
CA TYR A 191 6.20 -15.09 -12.07
C TYR A 191 6.05 -15.07 -10.53
N GLU A 192 7.16 -15.20 -9.80
CA GLU A 192 7.23 -15.28 -8.35
C GLU A 192 7.06 -13.93 -7.65
N PHE A 193 6.77 -12.83 -8.37
CA PHE A 193 6.53 -11.50 -7.78
C PHE A 193 5.23 -11.41 -6.94
N SER A 194 4.54 -12.53 -6.76
CA SER A 194 3.43 -12.73 -5.82
C SER A 194 3.88 -13.37 -4.49
N GLY A 195 5.14 -13.78 -4.37
CA GLY A 195 5.76 -14.36 -3.17
C GLY A 195 6.47 -13.33 -2.29
N ASN A 196 5.72 -12.37 -1.76
CA ASN A 196 6.25 -11.19 -1.06
C ASN A 196 6.10 -11.24 0.47
N GLY A 197 5.67 -12.36 1.03
CA GLY A 197 5.19 -12.44 2.41
C GLY A 197 6.30 -12.50 3.46
N LEU A 198 5.98 -12.07 4.68
CA LEU A 198 6.71 -12.45 5.90
C LEU A 198 6.48 -13.93 6.26
N PHE A 199 5.41 -14.52 5.75
CA PHE A 199 5.08 -15.93 5.86
C PHE A 199 5.05 -16.59 4.47
N PHE A 200 5.43 -17.86 4.42
CA PHE A 200 5.15 -18.70 3.26
C PHE A 200 3.63 -18.91 3.09
N ALA A 201 3.20 -19.38 1.93
CA ALA A 201 1.78 -19.59 1.62
C ALA A 201 1.10 -20.60 2.57
N ASP A 202 1.85 -21.47 3.23
CA ASP A 202 1.36 -22.41 4.25
C ASP A 202 1.38 -21.85 5.69
N ARG A 203 1.70 -20.55 5.83
CA ARG A 203 1.80 -19.79 7.09
C ARG A 203 2.98 -20.21 7.97
N GLN A 204 3.96 -20.92 7.42
CA GLN A 204 5.25 -21.04 8.09
C GLN A 204 5.98 -19.68 8.05
N PRO A 205 6.55 -19.22 9.18
CA PRO A 205 7.23 -17.93 9.23
C PRO A 205 8.54 -17.97 8.43
N LYS A 206 8.84 -16.90 7.68
CA LYS A 206 10.16 -16.71 7.07
C LYS A 206 11.13 -16.12 8.10
N PRO A 207 12.46 -16.27 7.90
CA PRO A 207 13.46 -15.66 8.79
C PRO A 207 13.29 -14.15 9.00
N ALA A 208 12.84 -13.42 7.97
CA ALA A 208 12.58 -11.98 8.01
C ALA A 208 11.59 -11.57 9.13
N LEU A 209 10.66 -12.44 9.51
CA LEU A 209 9.70 -12.16 10.59
C LEU A 209 10.39 -11.93 11.94
N GLN A 210 11.55 -12.56 12.19
CA GLN A 210 12.29 -12.39 13.44
C GLN A 210 12.81 -10.95 13.59
N GLU A 211 13.29 -10.36 12.49
CA GLU A 211 13.77 -8.97 12.46
C GLU A 211 12.62 -7.99 12.73
N VAL A 212 11.49 -8.20 12.04
CA VAL A 212 10.30 -7.35 12.22
C VAL A 212 9.78 -7.43 13.66
N ALA A 213 9.69 -8.64 14.22
CA ALA A 213 9.25 -8.85 15.60
C ALA A 213 10.19 -8.14 16.59
N TYR A 214 11.50 -8.33 16.44
CA TYR A 214 12.50 -7.71 17.32
C TYR A 214 12.35 -6.19 17.39
N TYR A 215 12.19 -5.51 16.23
CA TYR A 215 12.09 -4.06 16.21
C TYR A 215 10.74 -3.52 16.67
N TYR A 216 9.64 -4.19 16.34
CA TYR A 216 8.31 -3.74 16.77
C TYR A 216 8.10 -3.93 18.28
N GLU A 217 8.65 -4.98 18.89
CA GLU A 217 8.60 -5.19 20.34
C GLU A 217 9.34 -4.10 21.15
N GLN A 218 10.27 -3.36 20.53
CA GLN A 218 10.96 -2.25 21.23
C GLN A 218 10.02 -1.09 21.60
N PHE A 219 8.87 -0.99 20.93
CA PHE A 219 7.92 0.10 21.11
C PHE A 219 6.65 -0.31 21.89
N ASP A 220 6.58 -1.56 22.40
CA ASP A 220 5.44 -2.12 23.16
C ASP A 220 5.46 -1.77 24.68
N ASN A 221 6.01 -0.60 25.07
CA ASN A 221 6.07 -0.16 26.49
C ASN A 221 4.99 0.85 26.87
#